data_AF-A0A961CDK3-F1
#
_entry.id   AF-A0A961CDK3-F1
#
_cell.length_a   1.000
_cell.length_b   1.000
_cell.length_c   1.000
_cell.angle_alpha   90.00
_cell.angle_beta   90.00
_cell.angle_gamma   90.00
#
_symmetry.space_group_name_H-M   'P 1'
#
loop_
_entity.id
_entity.type
_entity.pdbx_description
1 polymer ?
#
loop_
_entity_poly.entity_id
_entity_poly.type
_entity_poly.pdbx_seq_one_letter_code
_entity_poly.pdbx_strand_id
1 'polypeptide(L)'
;VVAEAREKGYTETLFGRRRQIPELASSNFRIRQAGERQAKNAGIQGLAADIFKVALVRLDAALEADGVASRLILQVHDEVVVEALDDEL
;
A
#
# COMPACT_ATOMS: atom_id res chain seq x y z
N VAL A 1 -2.31 13.84 -9.57
CA VAL A 1 -2.78 12.43 -9.59
C VAL A 1 -3.66 12.11 -10.81
N VAL A 2 -4.94 12.51 -10.91
CA VAL A 2 -5.79 12.08 -12.04
C VAL A 2 -5.33 12.63 -13.40
N ALA A 3 -5.00 13.92 -13.48
CA ALA A 3 -4.50 14.52 -14.72
C ALA A 3 -3.19 13.86 -15.20
N GLU A 4 -2.24 13.68 -14.28
CA GLU A 4 -0.99 12.98 -14.53
C GLU A 4 -1.19 11.51 -14.92
N ALA A 5 -2.11 10.80 -14.26
CA ALA A 5 -2.42 9.42 -14.59
C ALA A 5 -3.10 9.29 -15.96
N ARG A 6 -3.88 10.29 -16.40
CA ARG A 6 -4.45 10.33 -17.76
C ARG A 6 -3.35 10.50 -18.82
N GLU A 7 -2.32 11.29 -18.53
CA GLU A 7 -1.18 11.48 -19.43
C GLU A 7 -0.30 10.22 -19.49
N LYS A 8 0.03 9.64 -18.33
CA LYS A 8 0.94 8.50 -18.20
C LYS A 8 0.29 7.13 -18.44
N GLY A 9 -1.03 7.02 -18.27
CA GLY A 9 -1.77 5.76 -18.29
C GLY A 9 -1.72 4.96 -16.97
N TYR A 10 -1.06 5.48 -15.94
CA TYR A 10 -0.90 4.81 -14.64
C TYR A 10 -0.78 5.81 -13.48
N THR A 11 -1.06 5.35 -12.26
CA THR A 11 -0.68 6.06 -11.03
C THR A 11 0.61 5.47 -10.47
N GLU A 12 1.43 6.29 -9.81
CA GLU A 12 2.67 5.88 -9.15
C GLU A 12 2.67 6.39 -7.70
N THR A 13 3.08 5.56 -6.74
CA THR A 13 3.24 5.95 -5.33
C THR A 13 4.62 6.58 -5.10
N LEU A 14 4.85 7.19 -3.93
CA LEU A 14 6.18 7.75 -3.59
C LEU A 14 7.31 6.70 -3.59
N PHE A 15 6.97 5.42 -3.41
CA PHE A 15 7.91 4.30 -3.45
C PHE A 15 8.05 3.69 -4.85
N GLY A 16 7.48 4.32 -5.89
CA GLY A 16 7.61 3.89 -7.28
C GLY A 16 6.68 2.76 -7.70
N ARG A 17 5.72 2.33 -6.86
CA ARG A 17 4.76 1.28 -7.25
C ARG A 17 3.76 1.84 -8.25
N ARG A 18 3.64 1.19 -9.41
CA ARG A 18 2.74 1.59 -10.49
C ARG A 18 1.47 0.75 -10.55
N ARG A 19 0.33 1.41 -10.80
CA ARG A 19 -0.93 0.77 -11.19
C ARG A 19 -1.37 1.31 -12.55
N GLN A 20 -1.40 0.43 -13.55
CA GLN A 20 -1.92 0.74 -14.88
C GLN A 20 -3.44 0.92 -14.83
N ILE A 21 -3.95 1.93 -15.53
CA ILE A 21 -5.38 2.26 -15.58
C ILE A 21 -5.76 2.55 -17.04
N PRO A 22 -5.83 1.50 -17.89
CA PRO A 22 -6.13 1.65 -19.32
C PRO A 22 -7.50 2.32 -19.58
N GLU A 23 -8.42 2.28 -18.61
CA GLU A 23 -9.74 2.91 -18.68
C GLU A 23 -9.66 4.43 -18.90
N LEU A 24 -8.55 5.07 -18.50
CA LEU A 24 -8.34 6.51 -18.68
C LEU A 24 -8.28 6.92 -20.15
N ALA A 25 -7.85 6.02 -21.04
CA ALA A 25 -7.80 6.23 -22.48
C ALA A 25 -9.13 5.91 -23.20
N SER A 26 -10.13 5.37 -22.49
CA SER A 26 -11.39 4.96 -23.11
C SER A 26 -12.19 6.16 -23.64
N SER A 27 -12.71 6.04 -24.87
CA SER A 27 -13.65 7.00 -25.44
C SER A 27 -15.01 6.97 -24.72
N ASN A 28 -15.38 5.82 -24.13
CA ASN A 28 -16.61 5.67 -23.36
C ASN A 28 -16.52 6.45 -22.03
N PHE A 29 -17.39 7.45 -21.89
CA PHE A 29 -17.42 8.33 -20.71
C PHE A 29 -17.54 7.57 -19.38
N ARG A 30 -18.38 6.52 -19.31
CA ARG A 30 -18.60 5.77 -18.07
C ARG A 30 -17.36 4.97 -17.65
N ILE A 31 -16.68 4.35 -18.62
CA ILE A 31 -15.44 3.61 -18.40
C ILE A 31 -14.35 4.58 -17.92
N ARG A 32 -14.19 5.71 -18.61
CA ARG A 32 -13.22 6.73 -18.23
C ARG A 32 -13.46 7.28 -16.82
N GLN A 33 -14.70 7.59 -16.46
CA GLN A 33 -15.05 8.05 -15.11
C GLN A 33 -14.72 7.00 -14.03
N ALA A 34 -14.94 5.71 -14.31
CA ALA A 34 -14.53 4.64 -13.41
C ALA A 34 -13.00 4.60 -13.23
N GLY A 35 -12.26 4.75 -14.33
CA GLY A 35 -10.79 4.87 -14.32
C GLY A 35 -10.30 6.04 -13.48
N GLU A 36 -10.94 7.20 -13.56
CA GLU A 36 -10.57 8.37 -12.74
C GLU A 36 -10.77 8.15 -11.24
N ARG A 37 -11.87 7.50 -10.85
CA ARG A 37 -12.09 7.12 -9.44
C ARG A 37 -11.04 6.14 -8.98
N GLN A 38 -10.69 5.16 -9.82
CA GLN A 38 -9.63 4.21 -9.52
C GLN A 38 -8.28 4.91 -9.37
N ALA A 39 -7.94 5.86 -10.25
CA ALA A 39 -6.70 6.63 -10.20
C ALA A 39 -6.60 7.46 -8.91
N LYS A 40 -7.70 8.10 -8.51
CA LYS A 40 -7.75 8.86 -7.25
C LYS A 40 -7.50 7.95 -6.03
N ASN A 41 -8.14 6.78 -6.00
CA ASN A 41 -8.03 5.87 -4.86
C ASN A 41 -6.67 5.16 -4.81
N ALA A 42 -6.17 4.73 -5.96
CA ALA A 42 -4.93 3.97 -6.06
C ALA A 42 -3.71 4.73 -5.54
N GLY A 43 -3.62 6.04 -5.77
CA GLY A 43 -2.51 6.85 -5.25
C GLY A 43 -2.46 6.88 -3.72
N ILE A 44 -3.61 7.12 -3.07
CA ILE A 44 -3.71 7.25 -1.61
C ILE A 44 -3.58 5.90 -0.93
N GLN A 45 -4.40 4.92 -1.32
CA GLN A 45 -4.38 3.57 -0.73
C GLN A 45 -3.07 2.86 -1.02
N GLY A 46 -2.50 3.10 -2.21
CA GLY A 46 -1.20 2.60 -2.56
C GLY A 46 -0.15 3.11 -1.58
N LEU A 47 0.00 4.43 -1.45
CA LEU A 47 1.03 4.98 -0.56
C LEU A 47 0.89 4.45 0.88
N ALA A 48 -0.33 4.36 1.41
CA ALA A 48 -0.58 3.76 2.71
C ALA A 48 -0.06 2.31 2.81
N ALA A 49 -0.37 1.48 1.81
CA ALA A 49 0.11 0.09 1.75
C ALA A 49 1.64 -0.02 1.63
N ASP A 50 2.30 0.94 0.97
CA ASP A 50 3.76 0.94 0.87
C ASP A 50 4.42 1.29 2.21
N ILE A 51 3.94 2.35 2.86
CA ILE A 51 4.40 2.75 4.20
C ILE A 51 4.22 1.58 5.17
N PHE A 52 3.05 0.95 5.14
CA PHE A 52 2.74 -0.16 6.03
C PHE A 52 3.69 -1.34 5.83
N LYS A 53 3.96 -1.72 4.57
CA LYS A 53 4.91 -2.79 4.27
C LYS A 53 6.33 -2.47 4.74
N VAL A 54 6.78 -1.22 4.60
CA VAL A 54 8.08 -0.79 5.13
C VAL A 54 8.09 -0.89 6.66
N ALA A 55 7.00 -0.52 7.34
CA ALA A 55 6.88 -0.65 8.79
C ALA A 55 6.93 -2.11 9.24
N LEU A 56 6.26 -3.03 8.54
CA LEU A 56 6.30 -4.47 8.84
C LEU A 56 7.72 -5.03 8.80
N VAL A 57 8.47 -4.75 7.72
CA VAL A 57 9.85 -5.22 7.58
C VAL A 57 10.75 -4.65 8.69
N ARG A 58 10.53 -3.38 9.06
CA ARG A 58 11.30 -2.75 10.15
C ARG A 58 10.95 -3.31 11.52
N LEU A 59 9.67 -3.60 11.77
CA LEU A 59 9.20 -4.20 13.01
C LEU A 59 9.79 -5.61 13.18
N ASP A 60 9.72 -6.43 12.14
CA ASP A 60 10.30 -7.78 12.14
C ASP A 60 11.80 -7.75 12.41
N ALA A 61 12.55 -6.89 11.71
CA ALA A 61 13.98 -6.71 11.94
C ALA A 61 14.32 -6.20 13.35
N ALA A 62 13.44 -5.39 13.97
CA ALA A 62 13.63 -4.92 15.34
C ALA A 62 13.44 -6.04 16.35
N LEU A 63 12.40 -6.87 16.18
CA LEU A 63 12.18 -8.06 17.03
C LEU A 63 13.37 -9.02 16.95
N GLU A 64 13.90 -9.27 15.74
CA GLU A 64 15.10 -10.10 15.57
C GLU A 64 16.35 -9.48 16.24
N ALA A 65 16.53 -8.16 16.12
CA ALA A 65 17.68 -7.46 16.68
C ALA A 65 17.67 -7.41 18.21
N ASP A 66 16.48 -7.30 18.81
CA ASP A 66 16.28 -7.32 20.26
C ASP A 66 16.37 -8.76 20.84
N GLY A 67 16.44 -9.77 19.97
CA GLY A 67 16.59 -11.17 20.36
C GLY A 67 15.35 -11.75 21.06
N VAL A 68 14.20 -11.09 20.90
CA VAL A 68 12.93 -11.52 21.47
C VAL A 68 12.33 -12.68 20.67
N ALA A 69 11.62 -13.57 21.35
CA ALA A 69 10.91 -14.67 20.74
C ALA A 69 9.48 -14.29 20.29
N SER A 70 8.99 -13.09 20.66
CA SER A 70 7.76 -12.48 20.15
C SER A 70 7.75 -12.39 18.62
N ARG A 71 6.59 -12.60 17.98
CA ARG A 71 6.48 -12.70 16.51
C ARG A 71 5.29 -11.94 15.96
N LEU A 72 5.49 -11.30 14.82
CA LEU A 72 4.40 -10.79 14.01
C LEU A 72 3.63 -11.95 13.35
N ILE A 73 2.36 -12.11 13.69
CA ILE A 73 1.53 -13.25 13.25
C ILE A 73 0.59 -12.88 12.11
N LEU A 74 0.00 -11.67 12.15
CA LEU A 74 -1.01 -11.27 11.19
C LEU A 74 -0.94 -9.78 10.88
N GLN A 75 -1.31 -9.44 9.65
CA GLN A 75 -1.58 -8.09 9.18
C GLN A 75 -3.05 -7.99 8.76
N VAL A 76 -3.79 -7.03 9.32
CA VAL A 76 -5.21 -6.78 8.99
C VAL A 76 -5.35 -5.32 8.62
N HIS A 77 -5.49 -5.02 7.32
CA HIS A 77 -5.53 -3.65 6.82
C HIS A 77 -4.32 -2.81 7.27
N ASP A 78 -4.51 -1.90 8.22
CA ASP A 78 -3.52 -1.00 8.82
C ASP A 78 -3.16 -1.40 10.27
N GLU A 79 -3.47 -2.63 10.65
CA GLU A 79 -3.18 -3.20 11.96
C GLU A 79 -2.25 -4.43 11.84
N VAL A 80 -1.52 -4.69 12.93
CA VAL A 80 -0.68 -5.87 13.12
C VAL A 80 -1.05 -6.59 14.39
N VAL A 81 -1.02 -7.92 14.35
CA VAL A 81 -1.13 -8.78 15.52
C VAL A 81 0.23 -9.40 15.77
N VAL A 82 0.75 -9.16 16.97
CA VAL A 82 1.99 -9.75 17.46
C VAL A 82 1.63 -10.73 18.57
N GLU A 83 2.14 -11.95 18.46
CA GLU A 83 2.18 -12.90 19.58
C GLU A 83 3.37 -12.51 20.44
N ALA A 84 3.09 -11.99 21.64
CA ALA A 84 4.09 -11.56 22.60
C ALA A 84 4.19 -12.56 23.75
N LEU A 85 5.41 -12.82 24.24
CA LEU A 85 5.60 -13.58 25.46
C LEU A 85 5.50 -12.65 26.68
N ASP A 86 4.90 -13.14 27.76
CA ASP A 86 4.66 -12.34 28.98
C ASP A 86 5.94 -11.78 29.62
N ASP A 87 7.08 -12.44 29.43
CA ASP A 87 8.40 -12.02 29.92
C ASP A 87 9.09 -10.96 29.03
N GLU A 88 8.50 -10.62 27.88
CA GLU A 88 8.98 -9.62 26.92
C GLU A 88 8.07 -8.37 26.84
N LEU A 89 7.06 -8.28 27.70
CA LEU A 89 6.09 -7.17 27.77
C LEU A 89 6.54 -5.98 28.64
#